data_AF-A0A6B3G4L1-F1
#
_entry.id   AF-A0A6B3G4L1-F1
#
_cell.length_a   1.000
_cell.length_b   1.000
_cell.length_c   1.000
_cell.angle_alpha   90.00
_cell.angle_beta   90.00
_cell.angle_gamma   90.00
#
_symmetry.space_group_name_H-M   'P 1'
#
loop_
_entity.id
_entity.type
_entity.pdbx_description
1 polymer ?
#
loop_
_entity_poly.entity_id
_entity_poly.type
_entity_poly.pdbx_seq_one_letter_code
_entity_poly.pdbx_strand_id
1 'polypeptide(L)'
;MAAPDPQQAADPAAVKRHPALFRAIRKRQNPRLRRTDITVTDDAAVKRAVKAASLGNAMEWFDFGIYSYLAVTIGHVFFPSGNDTTQLLSSFATFAVAFLVRPLGGMFFGPMGDKVGRKKVLALTMILMAVGT
;
A
#
# COMPACT_ATOMS: atom_id res chain seq x y z
N MET A 1 -15.67 -18.33 12.65
CA MET A 1 -14.24 -18.03 12.86
C MET A 1 -14.14 -17.16 14.10
N ALA A 2 -14.08 -17.81 15.28
CA ALA A 2 -14.23 -17.15 16.57
C ALA A 2 -13.01 -16.26 16.87
N ALA A 3 -13.26 -15.04 17.33
CA ALA A 3 -12.23 -14.17 17.86
C ALA A 3 -11.52 -14.87 19.04
N PRO A 4 -10.19 -14.72 19.20
CA PRO A 4 -9.51 -15.24 20.38
C PRO A 4 -10.12 -14.65 21.65
N ASP A 5 -10.41 -15.55 22.58
CA ASP A 5 -11.14 -15.29 23.82
C ASP A 5 -10.41 -14.25 24.69
N PRO A 6 -11.06 -13.14 25.11
CA PRO A 6 -10.45 -12.12 25.97
C PRO A 6 -10.02 -12.64 27.37
N GLN A 7 -10.32 -13.90 27.69
CA GLN A 7 -9.95 -14.59 28.92
C GLN A 7 -8.72 -15.52 28.83
N GLN A 8 -7.94 -15.51 27.73
CA GLN A 8 -6.61 -16.14 27.72
C GLN A 8 -5.59 -15.28 28.51
N ALA A 9 -5.88 -15.03 29.78
CA ALA A 9 -4.89 -14.63 30.77
C ALA A 9 -3.83 -15.73 30.84
N ALA A 10 -2.55 -15.35 30.78
CA ALA A 10 -1.43 -16.29 30.73
C ALA A 10 -1.60 -17.40 31.77
N ASP A 11 -1.53 -18.65 31.32
CA ASP A 11 -1.69 -19.85 32.15
C ASP A 11 -0.86 -19.70 33.46
N PRO A 12 -1.51 -19.72 34.64
CA PRO A 12 -0.83 -19.52 35.91
C PRO A 12 0.29 -20.54 36.15
N ALA A 13 0.22 -21.72 35.54
CA ALA A 13 1.29 -22.71 35.58
C ALA A 13 2.52 -22.27 34.76
N ALA A 14 2.33 -21.63 33.61
CA ALA A 14 3.40 -21.11 32.76
C ALA A 14 4.15 -19.95 33.43
N VAL A 15 3.42 -19.06 34.12
CA VAL A 15 3.98 -17.92 34.87
C VAL A 15 4.92 -18.40 35.98
N LYS A 16 4.56 -19.49 36.66
CA LYS A 16 5.39 -20.08 37.73
C LYS A 16 6.66 -20.76 37.19
N ARG A 17 6.60 -21.33 35.98
CA ARG A 17 7.75 -22.01 35.34
C ARG A 17 8.78 -21.03 34.77
N HIS A 18 8.36 -19.90 34.25
CA HIS A 18 9.27 -18.92 33.61
C HIS A 18 9.11 -17.49 34.16
N PRO A 19 9.34 -17.28 35.47
CA PRO A 19 9.09 -15.99 36.12
C PRO A 19 9.93 -14.83 35.53
N ALA A 20 11.15 -15.11 35.06
CA ALA A 20 12.02 -14.12 34.43
C ALA A 20 11.49 -13.66 33.06
N LEU A 21 10.94 -14.59 32.26
CA LEU A 21 10.37 -14.30 30.95
C LEU A 21 9.13 -13.40 31.09
N PHE A 22 8.20 -13.77 31.97
CA PHE A 22 6.98 -12.97 32.19
C PHE A 22 7.30 -11.60 32.80
N ARG A 23 8.33 -11.48 33.65
CA ARG A 23 8.82 -10.18 34.14
C ARG A 23 9.39 -9.32 33.02
N ALA A 24 10.13 -9.91 32.09
CA ALA A 24 10.66 -9.20 30.91
C ALA A 24 9.56 -8.76 29.95
N ILE A 25 8.59 -9.64 29.65
CA ILE A 25 7.41 -9.34 28.83
C ILE A 25 6.60 -8.21 29.45
N ARG A 26 6.32 -8.26 30.76
CA ARG A 26 5.57 -7.21 31.46
C ARG A 26 6.32 -5.88 31.50
N LYS A 27 7.65 -5.91 31.59
CA LYS A 27 8.50 -4.69 31.51
C LYS A 27 8.47 -4.08 30.10
N ARG A 28 8.34 -4.91 29.05
CA ARG A 28 8.31 -4.46 27.65
C ARG A 28 6.93 -4.01 27.19
N GLN A 29 5.86 -4.53 27.78
CA GLN A 29 4.47 -4.20 27.43
C GLN A 29 4.00 -2.84 27.94
N ASN A 30 4.69 -2.20 28.88
CA ASN A 30 4.20 -0.97 29.50
C ASN A 30 5.26 0.17 29.56
N PRO A 31 5.84 0.60 28.41
CA PRO A 31 6.59 1.85 28.38
C PRO A 31 5.63 3.01 28.68
N ARG A 32 5.95 3.86 29.66
CA ARG A 32 5.18 5.07 29.95
C ARG A 32 5.22 5.97 28.70
N LEU A 33 4.10 6.06 27.97
CA LEU A 33 3.94 7.00 26.85
C LEU A 33 4.21 8.41 27.37
N ARG A 34 5.24 9.08 26.85
CA ARG A 34 5.52 10.47 27.20
C ARG A 34 4.66 11.37 26.34
N ARG A 35 4.36 12.58 26.82
CA ARG A 35 3.61 13.58 26.02
C ARG A 35 4.28 13.88 24.67
N THR A 36 5.61 13.74 24.58
CA THR A 36 6.39 13.88 23.35
C THR A 36 6.15 12.77 22.33
N ASP A 37 5.63 11.62 22.78
CA ASP A 37 5.33 10.47 21.92
C ASP A 37 3.91 10.57 21.32
N ILE A 38 3.08 11.51 21.80
CA ILE A 38 1.70 11.73 21.35
C ILE A 38 1.69 12.83 20.30
N THR A 39 1.56 12.44 19.04
CA THR A 39 1.40 13.40 17.94
C THR A 39 -0.07 13.78 17.82
N VAL A 40 -0.46 14.92 18.38
CA VAL A 40 -1.84 15.44 18.23
C VAL A 40 -1.99 15.96 16.81
N THR A 41 -2.73 15.23 15.99
CA THR A 41 -2.99 15.61 14.59
C THR A 41 -4.39 16.20 14.49
N ASP A 42 -4.55 17.28 13.72
CA ASP A 42 -5.85 17.89 13.47
C ASP A 42 -6.73 16.95 12.61
N ASP A 43 -7.95 16.71 13.06
CA ASP A 43 -8.94 15.87 12.38
C ASP A 43 -9.22 16.36 10.95
N ALA A 44 -9.27 17.67 10.73
CA ALA A 44 -9.52 18.22 9.41
C ALA A 44 -8.33 17.96 8.46
N ALA A 45 -7.10 18.08 8.96
CA ALA A 45 -5.89 17.71 8.23
C ALA A 45 -5.86 16.22 7.86
N VAL A 46 -6.20 15.33 8.80
CA VAL A 46 -6.27 13.87 8.54
C VAL A 46 -7.33 13.57 7.49
N LYS A 47 -8.55 14.12 7.62
CA LYS A 47 -9.63 13.94 6.63
C LYS A 47 -9.20 14.39 5.23
N ARG A 48 -8.49 15.50 5.12
CA ARG A 48 -7.96 15.99 3.84
C ARG A 48 -6.90 15.05 3.26
N ALA A 49 -6.00 14.54 4.09
CA ALA A 49 -4.96 13.60 3.67
C ALA A 49 -5.56 12.28 3.18
N VAL A 50 -6.55 11.74 3.91
CA VAL A 50 -7.28 10.52 3.51
C VAL A 50 -7.99 10.73 2.18
N LYS A 51 -8.73 11.83 1.99
CA LYS A 51 -9.38 12.14 0.71
C LYS A 51 -8.38 12.19 -0.46
N ALA A 52 -7.23 12.82 -0.25
CA ALA A 52 -6.18 12.90 -1.28
C ALA A 52 -5.59 11.51 -1.60
N ALA A 53 -5.32 10.69 -0.58
CA ALA A 53 -4.82 9.33 -0.76
C ALA A 53 -5.84 8.43 -1.48
N SER A 54 -7.12 8.53 -1.11
CA SER A 54 -8.22 7.83 -1.78
C SER A 54 -8.35 8.20 -3.25
N LEU A 55 -8.20 9.49 -3.59
CA LEU A 55 -8.26 9.95 -4.97
C LEU A 55 -7.09 9.40 -5.80
N GLY A 56 -5.87 9.40 -5.25
CA GLY A 56 -4.71 8.78 -5.90
C GLY A 56 -4.91 7.29 -6.13
N ASN A 57 -5.42 6.56 -5.13
CA ASN A 57 -5.76 5.15 -5.28
C ASN A 57 -6.86 4.93 -6.34
N ALA A 58 -7.89 5.76 -6.37
CA ALA A 58 -8.95 5.67 -7.37
C ALA A 58 -8.42 5.90 -8.79
N MET A 59 -7.50 6.84 -8.98
CA MET A 59 -6.87 7.11 -10.27
C MET A 59 -6.04 5.92 -10.76
N GLU A 60 -5.26 5.31 -9.88
CA GLU A 60 -4.51 4.11 -10.19
C GLU A 60 -5.45 2.95 -10.63
N TRP A 61 -6.57 2.77 -9.94
CA TRP A 61 -7.59 1.77 -10.34
C TRP A 61 -8.30 2.11 -11.64
N PHE A 62 -8.53 3.40 -11.90
CA PHE A 62 -9.13 3.87 -13.15
C PHE A 62 -8.24 3.49 -14.34
N ASP A 63 -6.94 3.78 -14.27
CA ASP A 63 -6.00 3.46 -15.35
C ASP A 63 -5.92 1.95 -15.60
N PHE A 64 -5.90 1.11 -14.55
CA PHE A 64 -5.96 -0.34 -14.74
C PHE A 64 -7.27 -0.83 -15.34
N GLY A 65 -8.39 -0.20 -14.98
CA GLY A 65 -9.69 -0.49 -15.55
C GLY A 65 -9.73 -0.19 -17.05
N ILE A 66 -9.29 1.00 -17.44
CA ILE A 66 -9.21 1.41 -18.85
C ILE A 66 -8.25 0.51 -19.64
N TYR A 67 -7.07 0.21 -19.11
CA TYR A 67 -6.13 -0.69 -19.76
C TYR A 67 -6.74 -2.08 -19.96
N SER A 68 -7.37 -2.65 -18.93
CA SER A 68 -7.97 -3.98 -18.99
C SER A 68 -9.11 -4.03 -20.00
N TYR A 69 -9.93 -2.98 -20.06
CA TYR A 69 -11.00 -2.83 -21.06
C TYR A 69 -10.43 -2.78 -22.49
N LEU A 70 -9.33 -2.04 -22.70
CA LEU A 70 -8.67 -1.89 -24.00
C LEU A 70 -7.70 -3.02 -24.35
N ALA A 71 -7.49 -4.01 -23.47
CA ALA A 71 -6.45 -5.04 -23.66
C ALA A 71 -6.58 -5.80 -24.98
N VAL A 72 -7.81 -6.09 -25.42
CA VAL A 72 -8.08 -6.76 -26.71
C VAL A 72 -7.68 -5.85 -27.88
N THR A 73 -8.10 -4.58 -27.84
CA THR A 73 -7.75 -3.59 -28.87
C THR A 73 -6.25 -3.35 -28.94
N ILE A 74 -5.58 -3.23 -27.78
CA ILE A 74 -4.11 -3.11 -27.68
C ILE A 74 -3.44 -4.34 -28.28
N GLY A 75 -4.01 -5.53 -28.05
CA GLY A 75 -3.51 -6.79 -28.61
C GLY A 75 -3.48 -6.76 -30.13
N HIS A 76 -4.62 -6.40 -30.73
CA HIS A 76 -4.76 -6.32 -32.19
C HIS A 76 -3.89 -5.23 -32.83
N VAL A 77 -3.75 -4.07 -32.18
CA VAL A 77 -3.03 -2.92 -32.75
C VAL A 77 -1.52 -3.03 -32.57
N PHE A 78 -1.04 -3.42 -31.39
CA PHE A 78 0.39 -3.43 -31.07
C PHE A 78 1.06 -4.79 -31.27
N PHE A 79 0.28 -5.88 -31.24
CA PHE A 79 0.78 -7.25 -31.45
C PHE A 79 0.08 -7.94 -32.62
N PRO A 80 0.01 -7.34 -33.84
CA PRO A 80 -0.75 -7.91 -34.95
C PRO A 80 -0.20 -9.25 -35.46
N SER A 81 1.07 -9.56 -35.17
CA SER A 81 1.73 -10.81 -35.56
C SER A 81 1.41 -11.93 -34.57
N GLY A 82 0.37 -12.73 -34.86
CA GLY A 82 -0.01 -13.91 -34.07
C GLY A 82 -1.48 -14.29 -34.21
N ASN A 83 -1.92 -15.35 -33.53
CA ASN A 83 -3.34 -15.68 -33.36
C ASN A 83 -3.97 -14.85 -32.23
N ASP A 84 -5.30 -14.73 -32.19
CA ASP A 84 -6.03 -13.91 -31.21
C ASP A 84 -5.61 -14.19 -29.75
N THR A 85 -5.31 -15.45 -29.42
CA THR A 85 -4.84 -15.85 -28.09
C THR A 85 -3.46 -15.25 -27.75
N THR A 86 -2.51 -15.26 -28.67
CA THR A 86 -1.16 -14.72 -28.45
C THR A 86 -1.20 -13.20 -28.31
N GLN A 87 -2.10 -12.53 -29.04
CA GLN A 87 -2.27 -11.08 -28.97
C GLN A 87 -2.79 -10.66 -27.59
N LEU A 88 -3.84 -11.33 -27.11
CA LEU A 88 -4.39 -11.08 -25.77
C LEU A 88 -3.37 -11.38 -24.67
N LEU A 89 -2.63 -12.49 -24.81
CA LEU A 89 -1.59 -12.86 -23.86
C LEU A 89 -0.46 -11.81 -23.81
N SER A 90 -0.11 -11.21 -24.96
CA SER A 90 0.90 -10.15 -25.04
C SER A 90 0.44 -8.85 -24.38
N SER A 91 -0.84 -8.48 -24.52
CA SER A 91 -1.44 -7.38 -23.76
C SER A 91 -1.43 -7.65 -22.25
N PHE A 92 -1.78 -8.86 -21.81
CA PHE A 92 -1.69 -9.21 -20.39
C PHE A 92 -0.25 -9.28 -19.88
N ALA A 93 0.71 -9.69 -20.70
CA ALA A 93 2.13 -9.62 -20.35
C ALA A 93 2.58 -8.17 -20.14
N THR A 94 2.13 -7.25 -20.99
CA THR A 94 2.38 -5.81 -20.82
C THR A 94 1.73 -5.28 -19.54
N PHE A 95 0.50 -5.71 -19.23
CA PHE A 95 -0.14 -5.41 -17.94
C PHE A 95 0.70 -5.93 -16.75
N ALA A 96 1.24 -7.15 -16.84
CA ALA A 96 2.07 -7.74 -15.80
C ALA A 96 3.37 -6.94 -15.57
N VAL A 97 3.96 -6.36 -16.63
CA VAL A 97 5.12 -5.47 -16.50
C VAL A 97 4.79 -4.26 -15.61
N ALA A 98 3.57 -3.71 -15.66
CA ALA A 98 3.18 -2.61 -14.78
C ALA A 98 3.28 -2.97 -13.29
N PHE A 99 3.04 -4.25 -12.91
CA PHE A 99 3.22 -4.71 -11.53
C PHE A 99 4.68 -4.74 -11.09
N LEU A 100 5.63 -4.94 -12.03
CA LEU A 100 7.07 -4.86 -11.75
C LEU A 100 7.52 -3.39 -11.62
N VAL A 101 6.92 -2.50 -12.40
CA VAL A 101 7.21 -1.06 -12.34
C VAL A 101 6.73 -0.45 -11.02
N ARG A 102 5.65 -0.94 -10.39
CA ARG A 102 5.18 -0.41 -9.10
C ARG A 102 6.25 -0.44 -7.98
N PRO A 103 6.91 -1.57 -7.66
CA PRO A 103 8.05 -1.58 -6.73
C PRO A 103 9.17 -0.63 -7.11
N LEU A 104 9.50 -0.53 -8.41
CA LEU A 104 10.54 0.39 -8.90
C LEU A 104 10.15 1.85 -8.65
N GLY A 105 8.89 2.21 -8.93
CA GLY A 105 8.33 3.52 -8.62
C GLY A 105 8.39 3.82 -7.12
N GLY A 106 8.03 2.86 -6.26
CA GLY A 106 8.13 2.99 -4.80
C GLY A 106 9.58 3.22 -4.32
N MET A 107 10.56 2.53 -4.92
CA MET A 107 11.97 2.73 -4.59
C MET A 107 12.50 4.11 -5.03
N PHE A 108 11.97 4.69 -6.10
CA PHE A 108 12.39 6.01 -6.57
C PHE A 108 11.64 7.16 -5.88
N PHE A 109 10.30 7.10 -5.87
CA PHE A 109 9.45 8.13 -5.30
C PHE A 109 9.35 8.05 -3.77
N GLY A 110 9.67 6.92 -3.15
CA GLY A 110 9.70 6.77 -1.68
C GLY A 110 10.71 7.71 -1.01
N PRO A 111 12.03 7.57 -1.30
CA PRO A 111 13.05 8.47 -0.76
C PRO A 111 12.82 9.93 -1.15
N MET A 112 12.27 10.18 -2.33
CA MET A 112 11.90 11.53 -2.77
C MET A 112 10.77 12.12 -1.91
N GLY A 113 9.80 11.30 -1.52
CA GLY A 113 8.69 11.67 -0.63
C GLY A 113 9.18 12.03 0.77
N ASP A 114 10.20 11.32 1.27
CA ASP A 114 10.78 11.60 2.58
C ASP A 114 11.71 12.83 2.57
N LYS A 115 12.34 13.17 1.43
CA LYS A 115 13.21 14.37 1.29
C LYS A 115 12.46 15.65 0.93
N VAL A 116 11.56 15.60 -0.06
CA VAL A 116 10.89 16.77 -0.65
C VAL A 116 9.50 17.00 -0.02
N GLY A 117 8.95 15.97 0.61
CA GLY A 117 7.66 15.98 1.29
C GLY A 117 6.60 15.17 0.56
N ARG A 118 5.93 14.26 1.30
CA ARG A 118 4.96 13.27 0.79
C ARG A 118 3.83 13.90 -0.03
N LYS A 119 3.32 15.05 0.38
CA LYS A 119 2.23 15.76 -0.33
C LYS A 119 2.66 16.24 -1.73
N LYS A 120 3.90 16.73 -1.88
CA LYS A 120 4.40 17.23 -3.17
C LYS A 120 4.63 16.07 -4.13
N VAL A 121 5.20 14.98 -3.63
CA VAL A 121 5.40 13.77 -4.45
C VAL A 121 4.08 13.14 -4.86
N LEU A 122 3.10 13.08 -3.95
CA LEU A 122 1.75 12.58 -4.29
C LEU A 122 1.06 13.45 -5.36
N ALA A 123 1.19 14.77 -5.26
CA ALA A 123 0.67 15.67 -6.30
C ALA A 123 1.41 15.49 -7.64
N LEU A 124 2.74 15.33 -7.60
CA LEU A 124 3.55 15.09 -8.80
C LEU A 124 3.14 13.79 -9.51
N THR A 125 2.97 12.69 -8.77
CA THR A 125 2.56 11.41 -9.37
C THR A 125 1.17 11.50 -9.98
N MET A 126 0.24 12.23 -9.36
CA MET A 126 -1.09 12.47 -9.94
C MET A 126 -1.03 13.31 -11.22
N ILE A 127 -0.18 14.34 -11.26
CA ILE A 127 0.00 15.16 -12.47
C ILE A 127 0.65 14.33 -13.59
N LEU A 128 1.66 13.53 -13.26
CA LEU A 128 2.31 12.64 -14.24
C LEU A 128 1.33 11.63 -14.83
N MET A 129 0.46 11.03 -14.01
CA MET A 129 -0.62 10.17 -14.50
C MET A 129 -1.55 10.96 -15.43
N ALA A 130 -2.04 12.12 -15.00
CA ALA A 130 -2.96 12.96 -15.79
C ALA A 130 -2.38 13.46 -17.12
N VAL A 131 -1.05 13.55 -17.25
CA VAL A 131 -0.38 13.94 -18.50
C VAL A 131 -0.14 12.72 -19.41
N GLY A 132 -0.02 11.52 -18.83
CA GLY A 132 0.18 10.28 -19.56
C GLY A 132 -1.10 9.68 -20.14
N THR A 133 -2.26 10.01 -19.55
CA THR A 133 -3.61 9.73 -20.10
C THR A 133 -4.05 10.82 -21.06
#